data_AF-A0A7C7GMC1-F1
#
_entry.id   AF-A0A7C7GMC1-F1
#
_cell.length_a   1.000
_cell.length_b   1.000
_cell.length_c   1.000
_cell.angle_alpha   90.00
_cell.angle_beta   90.00
_cell.angle_gamma   90.00
#
_symmetry.space_group_name_H-M   'P 1'
#
loop_
_entity.id
_entity.type
_entity.pdbx_description
1 polymer ?
#
loop_
_entity_poly.entity_id
_entity_poly.type
_entity_poly.pdbx_seq_one_letter_code
_entity_poly.pdbx_strand_id
1 'polypeptide(L)'
;FKHMYWNMRQQLAHHTVNGCNIRGGDMIASGTISGPEVGSFGSMLEISWKGTKPLAMPDGTERRFINDGDTVTMRGSQTTDSKVRIGFGEVSGKLLPA
;
A
#
# COMPACT_ATOMS: atom_id res chain seq x y z
N PHE A 1 8.24 -1.98 -1.85
CA PHE A 1 8.41 -1.62 -3.27
C PHE A 1 9.28 -2.60 -4.07
N LYS A 2 10.40 -3.13 -3.53
CA LYS A 2 11.26 -4.08 -4.27
C LYS A 2 10.59 -5.36 -4.80
N HIS A 3 9.42 -5.72 -4.27
CA HIS A 3 8.66 -6.90 -4.66
C HIS A 3 7.74 -6.66 -5.88
N MET A 4 7.66 -5.44 -6.42
CA MET A 4 6.87 -5.17 -7.62
C MET A 4 7.43 -5.94 -8.82
N TYR A 5 6.58 -6.72 -9.48
CA TYR A 5 6.97 -7.49 -10.67
C TYR A 5 7.28 -6.59 -11.87
N TRP A 6 6.46 -5.53 -12.06
CA TRP A 6 6.66 -4.52 -13.11
C TRP A 6 7.24 -3.25 -12.50
N ASN A 7 8.30 -2.72 -13.11
CA ASN A 7 8.89 -1.46 -12.68
C ASN A 7 8.13 -0.25 -13.27
N MET A 8 8.35 0.95 -12.72
CA MET A 8 7.65 2.18 -13.13
C MET A 8 7.88 2.52 -14.61
N ARG A 9 9.06 2.18 -15.17
CA ARG A 9 9.38 2.44 -16.58
C ARG A 9 8.54 1.55 -17.50
N GLN A 10 8.34 0.29 -17.14
CA GLN A 10 7.48 -0.64 -17.87
C GLN A 10 6.01 -0.24 -17.78
N GLN A 11 5.54 0.19 -16.60
CA GLN A 11 4.17 0.69 -16.43
C GLN A 11 3.91 1.90 -17.34
N LEU A 12 4.82 2.88 -17.33
CA LEU A 12 4.70 4.07 -18.19
C LEU A 12 4.77 3.72 -19.68
N ALA A 13 5.74 2.89 -20.09
CA ALA A 13 5.88 2.46 -21.48
C ALA A 13 4.62 1.72 -21.98
N HIS A 14 4.04 0.85 -21.15
CA HIS A 14 2.80 0.16 -21.51
C HIS A 14 1.59 1.10 -21.56
N HIS A 15 1.50 2.06 -20.63
CA HIS A 15 0.42 3.06 -20.62
C HIS A 15 0.41 3.88 -21.92
N THR A 16 1.58 4.23 -22.47
CA THR A 16 1.69 5.11 -23.64
C THR A 16 1.83 4.38 -24.98
N VAL A 17 1.86 3.04 -24.99
CA VAL A 17 2.14 2.26 -26.20
C VAL A 17 1.10 2.45 -27.32
N ASN A 18 -0.13 2.82 -26.98
CA ASN A 18 -1.22 3.03 -27.93
C ASN A 18 -1.48 4.52 -28.26
N GLY A 19 -0.57 5.42 -27.87
CA GLY A 19 -0.70 6.86 -28.10
C GLY A 19 -1.41 7.63 -26.99
N CYS A 20 -1.75 7.00 -25.85
CA CYS A 20 -2.23 7.73 -24.68
C CYS A 20 -1.17 8.75 -24.21
N ASN A 21 -1.58 10.02 -24.04
CA ASN A 21 -0.71 11.10 -23.62
C ASN A 21 -0.62 11.22 -22.09
N ILE A 22 0.54 11.65 -21.59
CA ILE A 22 0.78 11.97 -20.18
C ILE A 22 1.02 13.47 -20.04
N ARG A 23 0.53 14.04 -18.93
CA ARG A 23 0.62 15.47 -18.62
C ARG A 23 1.35 15.70 -17.31
N GLY A 24 1.84 16.92 -17.13
CA GLY A 24 2.38 17.35 -15.84
C GLY A 24 1.31 17.23 -14.74
N GLY A 25 1.65 16.50 -13.67
CA GLY A 25 0.75 16.25 -12.55
C GLY A 25 -0.04 14.95 -12.61
N ASP A 26 0.02 14.19 -13.71
CA ASP A 26 -0.60 12.86 -13.74
C ASP A 26 0.07 11.92 -12.72
N MET A 27 -0.74 11.11 -12.03
CA MET A 27 -0.27 10.16 -11.01
C MET A 27 -0.50 8.72 -11.48
N ILE A 28 0.55 7.90 -11.43
CA ILE A 28 0.49 6.46 -11.75
C ILE A 28 0.78 5.68 -10.48
N ALA A 29 -0.22 4.95 -9.98
CA ALA A 29 -0.08 4.11 -8.80
C ALA A 29 0.53 2.74 -9.15
N SER A 30 1.27 2.15 -8.21
CA SER A 30 1.89 0.83 -8.39
C SER A 30 0.91 -0.33 -8.44
N GLY A 31 -0.30 -0.13 -7.91
CA GLY A 31 -1.15 -1.22 -7.41
C GLY A 31 -0.76 -1.62 -5.98
N THR A 32 -1.56 -2.50 -5.38
CA THR A 32 -1.33 -3.04 -4.03
C THR A 32 0.03 -3.74 -3.95
N ILE A 33 0.83 -3.42 -2.93
CA ILE A 33 2.17 -4.00 -2.75
C ILE A 33 2.09 -5.13 -1.72
N SER A 34 2.11 -6.37 -2.19
CA SER A 34 2.16 -7.57 -1.35
C SER A 34 3.50 -8.28 -1.53
N GLY A 35 4.18 -8.57 -0.42
CA GLY A 35 5.37 -9.43 -0.40
C GLY A 35 4.99 -10.92 -0.31
N PRO A 36 5.99 -11.81 -0.39
CA PRO A 36 5.76 -13.25 -0.35
C PRO A 36 5.40 -13.78 1.04
N GLU A 37 5.74 -13.04 2.10
CA GLU A 37 5.62 -13.51 3.48
C GLU A 37 4.30 -13.07 4.14
N VAL A 38 3.79 -13.89 5.05
CA VAL A 38 2.68 -13.51 5.93
C VAL A 38 3.09 -12.28 6.75
N GLY A 39 2.20 -11.28 6.80
CA GLY A 39 2.49 -9.97 7.39
C GLY A 39 3.07 -8.95 6.41
N SER A 40 3.30 -9.33 5.15
CA SER A 40 3.74 -8.41 4.08
C SER A 40 2.69 -8.16 3.00
N PHE A 41 1.43 -8.59 3.21
CA PHE A 41 0.32 -8.36 2.28
C PHE A 41 -0.21 -6.93 2.37
N GLY A 42 -0.63 -6.37 1.23
CA GLY A 42 -0.94 -4.95 1.10
C GLY A 42 -2.41 -4.57 1.30
N SER A 43 -3.30 -5.51 1.63
CA SER A 43 -4.72 -5.22 1.87
C SER A 43 -5.33 -6.06 2.98
N MET A 44 -6.38 -5.55 3.63
CA MET A 44 -7.14 -6.32 4.61
C MET A 44 -7.85 -7.53 4.00
N LEU A 45 -8.17 -7.48 2.70
CA LEU A 45 -8.71 -8.61 1.96
C LEU A 45 -7.72 -9.79 1.98
N GLU A 46 -6.44 -9.52 1.72
CA GLU A 46 -5.39 -10.54 1.74
C GLU A 46 -5.01 -10.93 3.17
N ILE A 47 -4.79 -9.95 4.05
CA ILE A 47 -4.40 -10.16 5.46
C ILE A 47 -5.43 -11.04 6.18
N SER A 48 -6.72 -10.74 6.01
CA SER A 48 -7.79 -11.49 6.68
C SER A 48 -8.30 -12.70 5.91
N TRP A 49 -7.72 -12.97 4.73
CA TRP A 49 -8.18 -13.99 3.79
C TRP A 49 -9.70 -13.90 3.53
N LYS A 50 -10.15 -12.76 3.00
CA LYS A 50 -11.58 -12.48 2.79
C LYS A 50 -12.41 -12.62 4.08
N GLY A 51 -11.81 -12.24 5.21
CA GLY A 51 -12.44 -12.28 6.53
C GLY A 51 -12.56 -13.66 7.17
N THR A 52 -12.00 -14.73 6.58
CA THR A 52 -12.01 -16.07 7.20
C THR A 52 -10.92 -16.24 8.26
N LYS A 53 -9.91 -15.36 8.27
CA LYS A 53 -8.81 -15.33 9.23
C LYS A 53 -8.75 -13.93 9.87
N PRO A 54 -9.50 -13.66 10.94
CA PRO A 54 -9.50 -12.33 11.55
C PRO A 54 -8.11 -11.95 12.09
N LEU A 55 -7.81 -10.66 12.06
CA LEU A 55 -6.60 -10.07 12.63
C LEU A 55 -6.89 -9.63 14.07
N ALA A 56 -6.15 -10.16 15.04
CA ALA A 56 -6.21 -9.71 16.42
C ALA A 56 -5.54 -8.32 16.59
N MET A 57 -6.19 -7.43 17.32
CA MET A 57 -5.74 -6.07 17.59
C MET A 57 -5.19 -5.94 19.02
N PRO A 58 -4.29 -4.98 19.30
CA PRO A 58 -3.71 -4.80 20.64
C PRO A 58 -4.72 -4.49 21.75
N ASP A 59 -5.88 -3.95 21.41
CA ASP A 59 -6.97 -3.63 22.35
C ASP A 59 -7.89 -4.84 22.64
N GLY A 60 -7.55 -6.03 22.13
CA GLY A 60 -8.33 -7.25 22.27
C GLY A 60 -9.48 -7.39 21.27
N THR A 61 -9.71 -6.39 20.41
CA THR A 61 -10.68 -6.49 19.33
C THR A 61 -10.12 -7.27 18.14
N GLU A 62 -10.97 -7.63 17.18
CA GLU A 62 -10.54 -8.23 15.92
C GLU A 62 -10.92 -7.35 14.73
N ARG A 63 -10.21 -7.53 13.62
CA ARG A 63 -10.54 -6.92 12.33
C ARG A 63 -10.58 -7.94 11.21
N ARG A 64 -11.58 -7.80 10.35
CA ARG A 64 -11.68 -8.48 9.04
C ARG A 64 -11.50 -7.45 7.92
N PHE A 65 -12.17 -6.33 8.06
CA PHE A 65 -12.05 -5.13 7.26
C PHE A 65 -11.97 -3.90 8.19
N ILE A 66 -11.86 -2.71 7.60
CA ILE A 66 -11.83 -1.44 8.32
C ILE A 66 -13.22 -1.18 8.90
N ASN A 67 -13.30 -0.80 10.17
CA ASN A 67 -14.53 -0.43 10.86
C ASN A 67 -14.62 1.10 11.04
N ASP A 68 -15.83 1.61 11.29
CA ASP A 68 -16.04 3.01 11.61
C ASP A 68 -15.17 3.44 12.81
N GLY A 69 -14.51 4.58 12.66
CA GLY A 69 -13.60 5.12 13.67
C GLY A 69 -12.16 4.62 13.55
N ASP A 70 -11.88 3.59 12.75
CA ASP A 70 -10.51 3.13 12.50
C ASP A 70 -9.73 4.17 11.69
N THR A 71 -8.43 4.29 11.99
CA THR A 71 -7.48 5.11 11.23
C THR A 71 -6.45 4.21 10.57
N VAL A 72 -6.28 4.35 9.25
CA VAL A 72 -5.22 3.65 8.50
C VAL A 72 -4.10 4.62 8.23
N THR A 73 -2.89 4.27 8.69
CA THR A 73 -1.66 5.05 8.50
C THR A 73 -0.66 4.24 7.69
N MET A 74 -0.19 4.79 6.57
CA MET A 74 0.91 4.21 5.77
C MET A 74 2.17 5.06 5.90
N ARG A 75 3.31 4.39 6.04
CA ARG A 75 4.65 5.00 6.15
C ARG A 75 5.63 4.23 5.27
N GLY A 76 6.59 4.94 4.69
CA GLY A 76 7.66 4.36 3.88
C GLY A 76 8.97 5.11 4.04
N SER A 77 10.08 4.38 4.12
CA SER A 77 11.42 4.96 4.15
C SER A 77 12.47 3.98 3.65
N GLN A 78 13.61 4.51 3.22
CA GLN A 78 14.82 3.74 2.95
C GLN A 78 16.00 4.34 3.73
N THR A 79 16.88 3.48 4.23
CA THR A 79 18.14 3.89 4.86
C THR A 79 19.29 3.61 3.89
N THR A 80 20.14 4.60 3.65
CA THR A 80 21.33 4.46 2.81
C THR A 80 22.44 3.72 3.54
N ASP A 81 23.46 3.25 2.81
CA ASP A 81 24.65 2.63 3.40
C ASP A 81 25.39 3.58 4.35
N SER A 82 25.34 4.88 4.09
CA SER A 82 25.83 5.96 4.95
C SER A 82 24.93 6.24 6.17
N LYS A 83 23.94 5.38 6.45
CA LYS A 83 22.97 5.48 7.56
C LYS A 83 22.06 6.71 7.52
N VAL A 84 21.94 7.37 6.38
CA VAL A 84 20.98 8.46 6.18
C VAL A 84 19.62 7.88 5.84
N ARG A 85 18.57 8.33 6.53
CA ARG A 85 17.20 7.87 6.28
C ARG A 85 16.44 8.86 5.40
N ILE A 86 15.90 8.38 4.29
CA ILE A 86 15.03 9.14 3.39
C ILE A 86 13.62 8.57 3.53
N GLY A 87 12.66 9.39 3.93
CA GLY A 87 11.29 8.98 4.22
C GLY A 87 10.24 9.75 3.40
N PHE A 88 9.06 9.15 3.27
CA PHE A 88 7.90 9.75 2.60
C PHE A 88 6.96 10.50 3.56
N GLY A 89 7.28 10.52 4.85
CA GLY A 89 6.34 10.98 5.89
C GLY A 89 5.23 9.95 6.13
N GLU A 90 4.02 10.46 6.40
CA GLU A 90 2.83 9.68 6.68
C GLU A 90 1.68 10.09 5.76
N VAL A 91 0.92 9.09 5.30
CA VAL A 91 -0.43 9.29 4.77
C VAL A 91 -1.40 8.56 5.69
N SER A 92 -2.41 9.27 6.18
CA SER A 92 -3.35 8.77 7.18
C SER A 92 -4.78 9.16 6.84
N GLY A 93 -5.72 8.27 7.12
CA GLY A 93 -7.15 8.52 6.93
C GLY A 93 -7.97 7.79 7.98
N LYS A 94 -8.92 8.50 8.59
CA LYS A 94 -9.90 7.95 9.53
C LYS A 94 -11.19 7.64 8.79
N LEU A 95 -11.72 6.43 8.96
CA LEU A 95 -13.04 6.07 8.46
C LEU A 95 -14.11 6.68 9.37
N LEU A 96 -14.96 7.53 8.81
CA LEU A 96 -16.14 8.05 9.50
C LEU A 96 -17.33 7.12 9.27
N PRO A 97 -18.30 7.09 10.19
CA PRO A 97 -19.58 6.42 9.94
C PRO A 97 -20.25 6.90 8.65
N ALA A 98 -21.03 6.02 8.03
CA ALA A 98 -21.76 6.28 6.79
C ALA A 98 -22.83 7.39 6.91
#